data_AF-A0A8D5JEZ0-F1
#
_entry.id   AF-A0A8D5JEZ0-F1
#
_cell.length_a   1.000
_cell.length_b   1.000
_cell.length_c   1.000
_cell.angle_alpha   90.00
_cell.angle_beta   90.00
_cell.angle_gamma   90.00
#
_symmetry.space_group_name_H-M   'P 1'
#
loop_
_entity.id
_entity.type
_entity.pdbx_description
1 polymer ?
#
loop_
_entity_poly.entity_id
_entity_poly.type
_entity_poly.pdbx_seq_one_letter_code
_entity_poly.pdbx_strand_id
1 'polypeptide(L)'
;MKEEYNYTLTVPLHDTDKAVTLLEEVKKNNPRMRLSRKPDTKKCARFYLSFPFSGTRTDVRFHEWFLARKPEEWDLYGPNYGVWGFN
;
A
#
# COMPACT_ATOMS: atom_id res chain seq x y z
N MET A 1 -8.97 0.83 20.05
CA MET A 1 -8.58 0.34 18.70
C MET A 1 -7.49 1.24 18.16
N LYS A 2 -6.38 0.70 17.64
CA LYS A 2 -5.38 1.51 16.95
C LYS A 2 -5.90 1.77 15.54
N GLU A 3 -6.02 3.03 15.15
CA GLU A 3 -6.46 3.39 13.79
C GLU A 3 -5.45 2.88 12.77
N GLU A 4 -5.92 2.32 11.67
CA GLU A 4 -5.06 1.84 10.59
C GLU A 4 -5.60 2.28 9.24
N TYR A 5 -4.71 2.75 8.40
CA TYR A 5 -5.02 3.19 7.05
C TYR A 5 -4.55 2.16 6.05
N ASN A 6 -5.45 1.72 5.19
CA ASN A 6 -5.15 0.62 4.28
C ASN A 6 -5.32 1.03 2.83
N TYR A 7 -4.39 0.57 2.02
CA TYR A 7 -4.41 0.73 0.57
C TYR A 7 -4.37 -0.63 -0.11
N THR A 8 -5.04 -0.73 -1.25
CA THR A 8 -4.86 -1.82 -2.19
C THR A 8 -4.16 -1.26 -3.42
N LEU A 9 -2.96 -1.76 -3.70
CA LEU A 9 -2.23 -1.47 -4.92
C LEU A 9 -2.45 -2.62 -5.92
N THR A 10 -2.88 -2.29 -7.13
CA THR A 10 -3.02 -3.21 -8.24
C THR A 10 -2.04 -2.81 -9.34
N VAL A 11 -1.28 -3.78 -9.82
CA VAL A 11 -0.14 -3.55 -10.71
C VAL A 11 -0.19 -4.56 -11.86
N PRO A 12 0.05 -4.17 -13.13
CA PRO A 12 0.24 -5.14 -14.20
C PRO A 12 1.33 -6.18 -13.85
N LEU A 13 1.13 -7.45 -14.20
CA LEU A 13 2.06 -8.53 -13.80
C LEU A 13 3.49 -8.31 -14.29
N HIS A 14 3.68 -7.69 -15.46
CA HIS A 14 4.99 -7.39 -16.02
C HIS A 14 5.76 -6.32 -15.23
N ASP A 15 5.06 -5.57 -14.37
CA ASP A 15 5.62 -4.51 -13.53
C ASP A 15 5.77 -4.93 -12.06
N THR A 16 5.49 -6.20 -11.74
CA THR A 16 5.52 -6.72 -10.36
C THR A 16 6.86 -6.44 -9.67
N ASP A 17 7.99 -6.65 -10.35
CA ASP A 17 9.31 -6.45 -9.75
C ASP A 17 9.62 -4.98 -9.47
N LYS A 18 9.15 -4.07 -10.34
CA LYS A 18 9.22 -2.62 -10.11
C LYS A 18 8.39 -2.23 -8.90
N ALA A 19 7.18 -2.78 -8.78
CA ALA A 19 6.31 -2.53 -7.63
C ALA A 19 6.93 -3.01 -6.33
N VAL A 20 7.52 -4.21 -6.31
CA VAL A 20 8.23 -4.73 -5.12
C VAL A 20 9.36 -3.79 -4.73
N THR A 21 10.15 -3.32 -5.69
CA THR A 21 11.27 -2.38 -5.43
C THR A 21 10.77 -1.09 -4.78
N LEU A 22 9.73 -0.48 -5.35
CA LEU A 22 9.15 0.75 -4.81
C LEU A 22 8.52 0.53 -3.42
N LEU A 23 7.85 -0.61 -3.20
CA LEU A 23 7.25 -0.95 -1.91
C LEU A 23 8.28 -1.20 -0.81
N GLU A 24 9.46 -1.74 -1.16
CA GLU A 24 10.57 -1.87 -0.21
C GLU A 24 11.12 -0.49 0.21
N GLU A 25 11.19 0.49 -0.70
CA GLU A 25 11.54 1.87 -0.33
C GLU A 25 10.50 2.48 0.62
N VAL A 26 9.21 2.27 0.34
CA VAL A 26 8.13 2.71 1.24
C VAL A 26 8.29 2.08 2.61
N LYS A 27 8.59 0.78 2.68
CA LYS A 27 8.77 0.04 3.93
C LYS A 27 9.99 0.52 4.72
N LYS A 28 11.08 0.89 4.05
CA LYS A 28 12.26 1.50 4.70
C LYS A 28 11.91 2.84 5.35
N ASN A 29 11.12 3.67 4.65
CA ASN A 29 10.66 4.96 5.18
C ASN A 29 9.53 4.81 6.22
N ASN A 30 8.82 3.69 6.21
CA ASN A 30 7.71 3.38 7.11
C ASN A 30 7.88 1.98 7.72
N PRO A 31 8.82 1.78 8.67
CA PRO A 31 9.15 0.44 9.18
C PRO A 31 7.98 -0.32 9.83
N ARG A 32 6.94 0.41 10.26
CA ARG A 32 5.71 -0.15 10.84
C ARG A 32 4.64 -0.50 9.79
N MET A 33 4.86 -0.16 8.52
CA MET A 33 3.98 -0.54 7.43
C MET A 33 3.98 -2.06 7.29
N ARG A 34 2.78 -2.64 7.18
CA ARG A 34 2.61 -4.05 6.83
C ARG A 34 2.28 -4.16 5.36
N LEU A 35 2.95 -5.09 4.70
CA LEU A 35 2.79 -5.40 3.28
C LEU A 35 2.35 -6.87 3.16
N SER A 36 1.28 -7.11 2.43
CA SER A 36 0.81 -8.46 2.10
C SER A 36 0.50 -8.55 0.62
N ARG A 37 1.15 -9.47 -0.10
CA ARG A 37 0.77 -9.80 -1.47
C ARG A 37 -0.50 -10.65 -1.43
N LYS A 38 -1.50 -10.28 -2.23
CA LYS A 38 -2.74 -11.03 -2.43
C LYS A 38 -2.62 -11.88 -3.70
N PRO A 39 -3.47 -12.91 -3.87
CA PRO A 39 -3.55 -13.63 -5.13
C PRO A 39 -3.74 -12.67 -6.29
N ASP A 40 -3.01 -12.94 -7.36
CA ASP A 40 -3.08 -12.15 -8.58
C ASP A 40 -4.49 -12.26 -9.18
N THR A 41 -4.95 -11.21 -9.85
CA THR A 41 -6.26 -11.20 -10.51
C THR A 41 -6.12 -10.82 -11.96
N LYS A 42 -6.62 -11.69 -12.85
CA LYS A 42 -6.51 -11.53 -14.32
C LYS A 42 -5.04 -11.40 -14.75
N LYS A 43 -4.57 -10.18 -15.01
CA LYS A 43 -3.21 -9.85 -15.43
C LYS A 43 -2.53 -8.87 -14.48
N CYS A 44 -3.00 -8.79 -13.24
CA CYS A 44 -2.48 -7.84 -12.25
C CYS A 44 -2.07 -8.53 -10.95
N ALA A 45 -0.89 -8.18 -10.46
CA ALA A 45 -0.48 -8.40 -9.08
C ALA A 45 -1.21 -7.45 -8.14
N ARG A 46 -1.48 -7.91 -6.92
CA ARG A 46 -2.18 -7.12 -5.90
C ARG A 46 -1.41 -7.09 -4.59
N PHE A 47 -1.27 -5.91 -4.02
CA PHE A 47 -0.62 -5.69 -2.74
C PHE A 47 -1.57 -4.96 -1.80
N TYR A 48 -1.63 -5.43 -0.57
CA TYR A 48 -2.33 -4.78 0.51
C TYR A 48 -1.30 -4.10 1.42
N LEU A 49 -1.47 -2.80 1.60
CA LEU A 49 -0.58 -1.94 2.39
C LEU A 49 -1.37 -1.46 3.60
N SER A 50 -0.77 -1.56 4.78
CA SER A 50 -1.41 -1.18 6.03
C SER A 50 -0.47 -0.31 6.86
N PHE A 51 -0.93 0.89 7.20
CA PHE A 51 -0.18 1.89 7.93
C PHE A 51 -0.82 2.09 9.32
N PRO A 52 -0.18 1.65 10.40
CA PRO A 52 -0.69 1.88 11.75
C PRO A 52 -0.56 3.36 12.12
N PHE A 53 -1.61 3.93 12.70
CA PHE A 53 -1.58 5.30 13.20
C PHE A 53 -0.58 5.43 14.35
N SER A 54 0.34 6.39 14.20
CA SER A 54 1.43 6.65 15.15
C SER A 54 1.40 8.08 15.69
N GLY A 55 0.22 8.74 15.66
CA GLY A 55 0.08 10.16 16.01
C GLY A 55 0.34 11.11 14.85
N THR A 56 0.66 10.59 13.66
CA THR A 56 0.80 11.37 12.41
C THR A 56 0.11 10.65 11.26
N ARG A 57 -0.43 11.41 10.29
CA ARG A 57 -1.05 10.92 9.05
C ARG A 57 -0.01 10.41 8.05
N THR A 58 0.68 9.36 8.45
CA THR A 58 1.71 8.68 7.64
C THR A 58 1.12 8.16 6.33
N ASP A 59 -0.17 7.82 6.34
CA ASP A 59 -0.96 7.42 5.19
C ASP A 59 -1.06 8.50 4.11
N VAL A 60 -1.20 9.78 4.49
CA VAL A 60 -1.31 10.91 3.54
C VAL A 60 0.04 11.18 2.89
N ARG A 61 1.11 11.22 3.70
CA ARG A 61 2.48 11.38 3.18
C ARG A 61 2.86 10.26 2.22
N PHE A 62 2.49 9.03 2.54
CA PHE A 62 2.64 7.90 1.63
C PHE A 62 1.86 8.12 0.33
N HIS A 63 0.58 8.49 0.42
CA HIS A 63 -0.28 8.67 -0.75
C HIS A 63 0.28 9.69 -1.73
N GLU A 64 0.65 10.87 -1.24
CA GLU A 64 1.26 11.93 -2.06
C GLU A 64 2.60 11.49 -2.66
N TRP A 65 3.48 10.90 -1.83
CA TRP A 65 4.79 10.43 -2.27
C TRP A 65 4.69 9.34 -3.36
N PHE A 66 3.73 8.43 -3.21
CA PHE A 66 3.52 7.28 -4.10
C PHE A 66 2.85 7.69 -5.40
N LEU A 67 1.83 8.56 -5.35
CA LEU A 67 1.18 9.10 -6.55
C LEU A 67 2.16 9.88 -7.44
N ALA A 68 3.14 10.57 -6.84
CA ALA A 68 4.17 11.29 -7.60
C ALA A 68 5.19 10.37 -8.32
N ARG A 69 5.20 9.06 -8.03
CA ARG A 69 6.22 8.11 -8.53
C ARG A 69 5.65 6.90 -9.24
N LYS A 70 4.40 6.52 -8.96
CA LYS A 70 3.80 5.35 -9.60
C LYS A 70 3.61 5.60 -11.10
N PRO A 71 3.77 4.57 -11.94
CA PRO A 71 3.25 4.58 -13.29
C PRO A 71 1.73 4.86 -13.32
N GLU A 72 1.26 5.48 -14.40
CA GLU A 72 -0.17 5.78 -14.59
C GLU A 72 -1.02 4.50 -14.57
N GLU A 73 -0.49 3.40 -15.12
CA GLU A 73 -1.15 2.09 -15.23
C GLU A 73 -1.37 1.37 -13.89
N TRP A 74 -0.81 1.88 -12.79
CA TRP A 74 -0.97 1.26 -11.47
C TRP A 74 -2.15 1.88 -10.72
N ASP A 75 -3.02 1.05 -10.17
CA ASP A 75 -4.18 1.54 -9.40
C ASP A 75 -3.88 1.48 -7.91
N LEU A 76 -4.01 2.62 -7.21
CA LEU A 76 -3.92 2.70 -5.75
C LEU A 76 -5.28 3.08 -5.17
N TYR A 77 -5.94 2.14 -4.50
CA TYR A 77 -7.25 2.33 -3.89
C TYR A 77 -7.14 2.51 -2.36
N GLY A 78 -7.73 3.57 -1.82
CA GLY A 78 -7.70 3.96 -0.40
C GLY A 78 -7.44 5.45 -0.21
N PRO A 79 -7.15 5.91 1.03
CA PRO A 79 -7.07 5.12 2.25
C PRO A 79 -8.45 4.66 2.69
N ASN A 80 -8.57 3.38 3.02
CA ASN A 80 -9.72 2.86 3.75
C ASN A 80 -9.37 2.80 5.23
N TYR A 81 -10.25 3.32 6.09
CA TYR A 81 -10.17 3.09 7.53
C TYR A 81 -10.43 1.61 7.78
N GLY A 82 -9.41 0.86 8.17
CA GLY A 82 -9.57 -0.54 8.54
C GLY A 82 -9.56 -0.70 10.04
N VAL A 83 -10.54 -1.42 10.56
CA VAL A 83 -10.47 -2.03 11.89
C VAL A 83 -9.94 -3.45 11.68
N TRP A 84 -8.69 -3.73 12.07
CA TRP A 84 -8.22 -5.11 12.19
C TRP A 84 -8.76 -5.69 13.51
N GLY A 85 -9.71 -6.61 13.38
CA GLY A 85 -10.37 -7.27 14.50
C GLY A 85 -11.88 -7.02 14.48
N PHE A 86 -12.64 -8.04 14.06
CA PHE A 86 -14.02 -8.15 14.52
C PHE A 86 -14.00 -8.14 16.05
N ASN A 87 -14.84 -7.31 16.66
CA ASN A 87 -15.21 -7.48 18.07
C ASN A 87 -15.73 -8.89 18.31
#